data_AF-A0A353TBU5-F1
#
_entry.id   AF-A0A353TBU5-F1
#
_cell.length_a   1.000
_cell.length_b   1.000
_cell.length_c   1.000
_cell.angle_alpha   90.00
_cell.angle_beta   90.00
_cell.angle_gamma   90.00
#
_symmetry.space_group_name_H-M   'P 1'
#
loop_
_entity.id
_entity.type
_entity.pdbx_description
1 polymer ?
#
loop_
_entity_poly.entity_id
_entity_poly.type
_entity_poly.pdbx_seq_one_letter_code
_entity_poly.pdbx_strand_id
1 'polypeptide(L)'
;MQLQRKIDQLFIEQQRDWEQLRAGTEQLDHINVKEFNWGNELKVDIQFNPSRIESVSAKVDKSNIEKRPCFLCEKNRPKVQSGIPFLDKYIILLNPFPILRNHLTITLHSHVPQRIRKKTGDMLTLAELLPDYIVFYNGPKCGASAPDHFHLQAGLKSPILMAGENELRSCLVIESTSKSEVEERFEDV
;
A
#
# COMPACT_ATOMS: atom_id res chain seq x y z
N MET A 1 12.56 -13.68 -3.64
CA MET A 1 12.96 -14.56 -2.49
C MET A 1 13.82 -13.87 -1.43
N GLN A 2 14.94 -13.20 -1.75
CA GLN A 2 15.75 -12.54 -0.71
C GLN A 2 15.05 -11.35 -0.05
N LEU A 3 14.39 -10.50 -0.85
CA LEU A 3 13.68 -9.32 -0.34
C LEU A 3 12.54 -9.70 0.61
N GLN A 4 11.74 -10.69 0.23
CA GLN A 4 10.64 -11.19 1.06
C GLN A 4 11.12 -11.72 2.41
N ARG A 5 12.21 -12.52 2.45
CA ARG A 5 12.80 -12.96 3.73
C ARG A 5 13.23 -11.79 4.62
N LYS A 6 13.77 -10.71 4.03
CA LYS A 6 14.11 -9.49 4.80
C LYS A 6 12.86 -8.81 5.35
N ILE A 7 11.77 -8.77 4.59
CA ILE A 7 10.48 -8.23 5.03
C ILE A 7 9.90 -9.08 6.17
N ASP A 8 9.92 -10.40 6.06
CA ASP A 8 9.42 -11.30 7.09
C ASP A 8 10.20 -11.13 8.40
N GLN A 9 11.54 -11.04 8.29
CA GLN A 9 12.40 -10.75 9.44
C GLN A 9 12.10 -9.37 10.06
N LEU A 10 11.87 -8.35 9.23
CA LEU A 10 11.50 -7.01 9.68
C LEU A 10 10.18 -7.01 10.46
N PHE A 11 9.19 -7.80 10.02
CA PHE A 11 7.93 -7.99 10.75
C PHE A 11 8.17 -8.60 12.13
N ILE A 12 8.97 -9.66 12.21
CA ILE A 12 9.30 -10.30 13.50
C ILE A 12 9.94 -9.30 14.47
N GLU A 13 10.92 -8.55 13.99
CA GLU A 13 11.66 -7.59 14.82
C GLU A 13 10.78 -6.42 15.27
N GLN A 14 10.10 -5.77 14.33
CA GLN A 14 9.29 -4.60 14.68
C GLN A 14 8.02 -4.95 15.43
N GLN A 15 7.36 -6.10 15.21
CA GLN A 15 6.20 -6.47 16.03
C GLN A 15 6.58 -6.75 17.49
N ARG A 16 7.82 -7.16 17.77
CA ARG A 16 8.30 -7.30 19.14
C ARG A 16 8.35 -5.93 19.84
N ASP A 17 8.92 -4.94 19.18
CA ASP A 17 9.31 -3.67 19.80
C ASP A 17 8.33 -2.51 19.51
N TRP A 18 7.40 -2.67 18.57
CA TRP A 18 6.43 -1.67 18.14
C TRP A 18 4.99 -2.16 18.35
N GLU A 19 4.42 -1.80 19.50
CA GLU A 19 3.07 -2.22 19.91
C GLU A 19 1.98 -1.85 18.89
N GLN A 20 2.04 -0.65 18.30
CA GLN A 20 1.05 -0.21 17.31
C GLN A 20 1.02 -1.13 16.08
N LEU A 21 2.18 -1.53 15.58
CA LEU A 21 2.27 -2.48 14.47
C LEU A 21 1.69 -3.84 14.87
N ARG A 22 2.11 -4.37 16.03
CA ARG A 22 1.63 -5.66 16.54
C ARG A 22 0.11 -5.68 16.70
N ALA A 23 -0.45 -4.71 17.41
CA ALA A 23 -1.90 -4.58 17.62
C ALA A 23 -2.67 -4.43 16.29
N GLY A 24 -2.13 -3.64 15.35
CA GLY A 24 -2.70 -3.50 14.02
C GLY A 24 -2.73 -4.82 13.24
N THR A 25 -1.65 -5.61 13.32
CA THR A 25 -1.58 -6.91 12.65
C THR A 25 -2.45 -7.98 13.30
N GLU A 26 -2.49 -8.06 14.63
CA GLU A 26 -3.34 -9.00 15.37
C GLU A 26 -4.83 -8.71 15.18
N GLN A 27 -5.22 -7.43 15.13
CA GLN A 27 -6.62 -7.07 14.89
C GLN A 27 -7.10 -7.54 13.51
N LEU A 28 -6.21 -7.71 12.53
CA LEU A 28 -6.58 -8.19 11.20
C LEU A 28 -7.13 -9.63 11.25
N ASP A 29 -6.75 -10.43 12.24
CA ASP A 29 -7.26 -11.78 12.51
C ASP A 29 -8.68 -11.77 13.11
N HIS A 30 -9.07 -10.62 13.66
CA HIS A 30 -10.31 -10.44 14.41
C HIS A 30 -11.29 -9.49 13.71
N ILE A 31 -11.12 -9.26 12.40
CA ILE A 31 -12.07 -8.46 11.63
C ILE A 31 -13.40 -9.19 11.50
N ASN A 32 -14.49 -8.47 11.71
CA ASN A 32 -15.83 -8.99 11.42
C ASN A 32 -16.17 -8.66 9.97
N VAL A 33 -16.52 -9.69 9.21
CA VAL A 33 -16.92 -9.54 7.81
C VAL A 33 -18.41 -9.83 7.69
N LYS A 34 -19.14 -8.90 7.06
CA LYS A 34 -20.52 -9.11 6.62
C LYS A 34 -20.55 -9.12 5.11
N GLU A 35 -20.92 -10.26 4.56
CA GLU A 35 -21.11 -10.42 3.12
C GLU A 35 -22.56 -10.12 2.76
N PHE A 36 -22.78 -9.45 1.63
CA PHE A 36 -24.11 -9.30 1.06
C PHE A 36 -24.04 -9.17 -0.46
N ASN A 37 -25.14 -9.45 -1.14
CA ASN A 37 -25.25 -9.28 -2.58
C ASN A 37 -25.80 -7.88 -2.89
N TRP A 38 -25.09 -7.13 -3.72
CA TRP A 38 -25.55 -5.89 -4.32
C TRP A 38 -26.11 -6.18 -5.71
N GLY A 39 -27.42 -6.35 -5.80
CA GLY A 39 -28.05 -6.87 -7.02
C GLY A 39 -27.75 -8.36 -7.23
N ASN A 40 -27.78 -8.81 -8.48
CA ASN A 40 -27.62 -10.24 -8.81
C ASN A 40 -26.17 -10.65 -9.09
N GLU A 41 -25.30 -9.69 -9.38
CA GLU A 41 -23.97 -9.95 -9.96
C GLU A 41 -22.83 -9.60 -9.01
N LEU A 42 -23.04 -8.66 -8.06
CA LEU A 42 -21.96 -8.18 -7.21
C LEU A 42 -22.08 -8.73 -5.79
N LYS A 43 -21.08 -9.51 -5.37
CA LYS A 43 -20.87 -9.85 -3.97
C LYS A 43 -20.03 -8.75 -3.30
N VAL A 44 -20.48 -8.23 -2.16
CA VAL A 44 -19.81 -7.17 -1.41
C VAL A 44 -19.47 -7.65 -0.01
N ASP A 45 -18.19 -7.51 0.35
CA ASP A 45 -17.69 -7.79 1.68
C ASP A 45 -17.49 -6.49 2.47
N ILE A 46 -18.25 -6.31 3.55
CA ILE A 46 -18.05 -5.21 4.49
C ILE A 46 -17.16 -5.71 5.63
N GLN A 47 -16.00 -5.08 5.78
CA GLN A 47 -15.08 -5.37 6.87
C GLN A 47 -15.18 -4.31 7.97
N PHE A 48 -15.40 -4.75 9.21
CA PHE A 48 -15.25 -3.91 10.39
C PHE A 48 -13.82 -4.08 10.95
N ASN A 49 -12.98 -3.06 10.73
CA ASN A 49 -11.59 -3.03 11.20
C ASN A 49 -11.33 -1.78 12.05
N PRO A 50 -11.51 -1.85 13.39
CA PRO A 50 -11.39 -0.68 14.27
C PRO A 50 -9.98 -0.11 14.33
N SER A 51 -8.93 -0.93 14.14
CA SER A 51 -7.53 -0.47 14.14
C SER A 51 -7.23 0.53 13.03
N ARG A 52 -8.11 0.69 12.04
CA ARG A 52 -7.92 1.64 10.94
C ARG A 52 -8.51 3.03 11.19
N ILE A 53 -9.15 3.28 12.33
CA ILE A 53 -9.83 4.56 12.57
C ILE A 53 -8.89 5.76 12.41
N GLU A 54 -7.66 5.67 12.90
CA GLU A 54 -6.64 6.72 12.75
C GLU A 54 -6.31 6.99 11.28
N SER A 55 -6.11 5.92 10.50
CA SER A 55 -5.84 6.04 9.06
C SER A 55 -7.03 6.55 8.26
N VAL A 56 -8.26 6.16 8.61
CA VAL A 56 -9.48 6.49 7.85
C VAL A 56 -9.98 7.90 8.18
N SER A 57 -9.79 8.34 9.42
CA SER A 57 -10.15 9.68 9.89
C SER A 57 -9.11 10.77 9.54
N ALA A 58 -8.01 10.38 8.90
CA ALA A 58 -6.93 11.29 8.54
C ALA A 58 -7.47 12.44 7.68
N LYS A 59 -7.32 13.67 8.18
CA LYS A 59 -7.73 14.88 7.45
C LYS A 59 -6.74 15.14 6.32
N VAL A 60 -7.20 14.92 5.09
CA VAL A 60 -6.40 15.06 3.85
C VAL A 60 -6.72 16.33 3.07
N ASP A 61 -7.45 17.28 3.67
CA ASP A 61 -7.60 18.61 3.06
C ASP A 61 -6.29 19.39 3.14
N LYS A 62 -6.10 20.29 2.17
CA LYS A 62 -4.87 21.05 1.99
C LYS A 62 -4.43 21.77 3.28
N SER A 63 -5.39 22.32 4.02
CA SER A 63 -5.10 23.10 5.23
C SER A 63 -4.58 22.23 6.39
N ASN A 64 -5.06 20.98 6.51
CA ASN A 64 -4.55 20.04 7.51
C ASN A 64 -3.22 19.42 7.08
N ILE A 65 -3.02 19.15 5.79
CA ILE A 65 -1.75 18.62 5.27
C ILE A 65 -0.61 19.61 5.52
N GLU A 66 -0.80 20.89 5.19
CA GLU A 66 0.21 21.93 5.41
C GLU A 66 0.59 22.11 6.89
N LYS A 67 -0.31 21.75 7.81
CA LYS A 67 -0.14 21.94 9.26
C LYS A 67 0.39 20.72 9.99
N ARG A 68 0.39 19.53 9.37
CA ARG A 68 0.85 18.29 10.02
C ARG A 68 2.21 17.87 9.49
N PRO A 69 3.10 17.33 10.35
CA PRO A 69 4.30 16.66 9.86
C PRO A 69 3.91 15.44 9.01
N CYS A 70 4.45 15.33 7.80
CA CYS A 70 4.23 14.15 6.95
C CYS A 70 4.86 12.93 7.62
N PHE A 71 4.04 11.92 7.94
CA PHE A 71 4.43 10.70 8.66
C PHE A 71 5.27 9.74 7.81
N LEU A 72 5.41 9.98 6.50
CA LEU A 72 6.29 9.21 5.61
C LEU A 72 7.70 9.79 5.52
N CYS A 73 7.88 11.07 5.88
CA CYS A 73 9.21 11.67 5.99
C CYS A 73 9.98 11.07 7.15
N GLU A 74 11.23 10.66 6.89
CA GLU A 74 12.09 9.98 7.86
C GLU A 74 12.12 10.64 9.24
N LYS A 75 12.32 11.96 9.28
CA LYS A 75 12.39 12.75 10.52
C LYS A 75 11.12 12.72 11.38
N ASN A 76 9.98 12.36 10.80
CA ASN A 76 8.66 12.37 11.45
C ASN A 76 8.13 10.96 11.73
N ARG A 77 8.83 9.90 11.27
CA ARG A 77 8.42 8.52 11.53
C ARG A 77 8.59 8.17 13.01
N PRO A 78 7.83 7.19 13.54
CA PRO A 78 8.14 6.60 14.83
C PRO A 78 9.60 6.14 14.87
N LYS A 79 10.32 6.43 15.95
CA LYS A 79 11.75 6.09 16.08
C LYS A 79 12.02 4.58 15.98
N VAL A 80 11.03 3.77 16.36
CA VAL A 80 11.09 2.29 16.30
C VAL A 80 10.89 1.76 14.88
N GLN A 81 10.31 2.56 13.97
CA GLN A 81 10.04 2.13 12.61
C GLN A 81 11.32 2.15 11.78
N SER A 82 11.88 0.96 11.55
CA SER A 82 12.97 0.74 10.59
C SER A 82 12.41 0.39 9.20
N GLY A 83 13.28 0.31 8.19
CA GLY A 83 12.86 -0.03 6.84
C GLY A 83 14.00 -0.60 6.00
N ILE A 84 13.64 -1.14 4.83
CA ILE A 84 14.57 -1.78 3.90
C ILE A 84 14.77 -0.82 2.71
N PRO A 85 16.02 -0.40 2.40
CA PRO A 85 16.30 0.39 1.20
C PRO A 85 15.88 -0.35 -0.08
N PHE A 86 15.33 0.39 -1.05
CA PHE A 86 14.87 -0.15 -2.32
C PHE A 86 15.13 0.81 -3.48
N LEU A 87 15.79 0.32 -4.53
CA LEU A 87 16.18 1.08 -5.74
C LEU A 87 16.87 2.43 -5.45
N ASP A 88 17.59 2.53 -4.32
CA ASP A 88 18.31 3.72 -3.82
C ASP A 88 17.50 5.02 -3.68
N LYS A 89 16.18 4.95 -3.90
CA LYS A 89 15.27 6.10 -3.83
C LYS A 89 14.05 5.85 -2.95
N TYR A 90 13.75 4.59 -2.64
CA TYR A 90 12.64 4.18 -1.79
C TYR A 90 13.13 3.53 -0.50
N ILE A 91 12.23 3.53 0.47
CA ILE A 91 12.31 2.68 1.65
C ILE A 91 11.01 1.89 1.81
N ILE A 92 11.15 0.59 2.01
CA ILE A 92 10.04 -0.30 2.34
C ILE A 92 9.83 -0.25 3.85
N LEU A 93 8.64 0.18 4.24
CA LEU A 93 8.20 0.32 5.64
C LEU A 93 7.04 -0.64 5.91
N LEU A 94 6.90 -1.05 7.16
CA LEU A 94 5.72 -1.79 7.61
C LEU A 94 4.58 -0.80 7.88
N ASN A 95 3.38 -1.14 7.43
CA ASN A 95 2.19 -0.32 7.63
C ASN A 95 1.51 -0.71 8.96
N PRO A 96 1.44 0.19 9.97
CA PRO A 96 0.82 -0.12 11.25
C PRO A 96 -0.71 -0.19 11.20
N PHE A 97 -1.33 0.20 10.08
CA PHE A 97 -2.78 0.15 9.85
C PHE A 97 -3.13 -0.80 8.69
N PRO A 98 -2.90 -2.12 8.85
CA PRO A 98 -2.97 -3.05 7.74
C PRO A 98 -4.40 -3.26 7.21
N ILE A 99 -4.52 -3.40 5.89
CA ILE A 99 -5.71 -3.97 5.20
C ILE A 99 -5.41 -5.33 4.57
N LEU A 100 -4.13 -5.70 4.51
CA LEU A 100 -3.62 -6.94 3.97
C LEU A 100 -2.65 -7.55 4.97
N ARG A 101 -2.50 -8.88 4.89
CA ARG A 101 -1.41 -9.57 5.58
C ARG A 101 -0.07 -9.03 5.05
N ASN A 102 0.88 -8.83 5.95
CA ASN A 102 2.16 -8.19 5.67
C ASN A 102 2.03 -6.86 4.90
N HIS A 103 1.16 -5.95 5.34
CA HIS A 103 0.97 -4.66 4.65
C HIS A 103 2.23 -3.78 4.74
N LEU A 104 2.72 -3.35 3.58
CA LEU A 104 3.88 -2.51 3.37
C LEU A 104 3.48 -1.13 2.82
N THR A 105 4.28 -0.12 3.16
CA THR A 105 4.30 1.19 2.53
C THR A 105 5.68 1.43 1.94
N ILE A 106 5.77 1.62 0.62
CA ILE A 106 7.03 1.81 -0.10
C ILE A 106 7.10 3.28 -0.50
N THR A 107 7.80 4.09 0.29
CA THR A 107 7.79 5.56 0.14
C THR A 107 9.11 6.07 -0.44
N LEU A 108 9.05 7.13 -1.24
CA LEU A 108 10.26 7.82 -1.70
C LEU A 108 10.97 8.51 -0.52
N HIS A 109 12.30 8.59 -0.55
CA HIS A 109 13.04 9.43 0.39
C HIS A 109 12.67 10.91 0.25
N SER A 110 12.49 11.36 -0.99
CA SER A 110 12.08 12.73 -1.29
C SER A 110 10.58 12.92 -1.05
N HIS A 111 10.23 13.99 -0.35
CA HIS A 111 8.84 14.43 -0.17
C HIS A 111 8.33 15.04 -1.49
N VAL A 112 7.74 14.20 -2.34
CA VAL A 112 7.16 14.61 -3.62
C VAL A 112 5.69 14.22 -3.72
N PRO A 113 4.83 14.97 -4.44
CA PRO A 113 3.40 14.67 -4.52
C PRO A 113 3.09 13.23 -4.95
N GLN A 114 2.00 12.66 -4.43
CA GLN A 114 1.47 11.33 -4.81
C GLN A 114 1.00 11.35 -6.27
N ARG A 115 1.96 11.19 -7.20
CA ARG A 115 1.75 11.16 -8.66
C ARG A 115 2.57 10.03 -9.28
N ILE A 116 1.90 9.08 -9.93
CA ILE A 116 2.47 7.82 -10.43
C ILE A 116 3.38 7.96 -11.65
N ARG A 117 3.24 9.04 -12.42
CA ARG A 117 4.02 9.23 -13.65
C ARG A 117 5.53 9.03 -13.44
N LYS A 118 6.17 8.31 -14.36
CA LYS A 118 7.57 7.88 -14.38
C LYS A 118 7.99 6.93 -13.24
N LYS A 119 7.04 6.24 -12.60
CA LYS A 119 7.31 5.33 -11.47
C LYS A 119 6.63 3.97 -11.62
N THR A 120 5.96 3.71 -12.74
CA THR A 120 5.37 2.40 -13.04
C THR A 120 6.43 1.32 -13.16
N GLY A 121 7.59 1.62 -13.73
CA GLY A 121 8.72 0.69 -13.78
C GLY A 121 9.23 0.26 -12.40
N ASP A 122 9.26 1.18 -11.44
CA ASP A 122 9.61 0.86 -10.05
C ASP A 122 8.55 -0.07 -9.42
N MET A 123 7.27 0.21 -9.67
CA MET A 123 6.15 -0.61 -9.21
C MET A 123 6.21 -2.03 -9.79
N LEU A 124 6.48 -2.17 -11.08
CA LEU A 124 6.66 -3.47 -11.75
C LEU A 124 7.89 -4.20 -11.20
N THR A 125 9.01 -3.51 -10.98
CA THR A 125 10.21 -4.08 -10.32
C THR A 125 9.88 -4.64 -8.95
N LEU A 126 9.09 -3.91 -8.15
CA LEU A 126 8.69 -4.35 -6.83
C LEU A 126 7.82 -5.61 -6.89
N ALA A 127 6.87 -5.67 -7.85
CA ALA A 127 6.01 -6.83 -8.05
C ALA A 127 6.82 -8.09 -8.48
N GLU A 128 7.81 -7.93 -9.36
CA GLU A 128 8.72 -9.03 -9.77
C GLU A 128 9.50 -9.60 -8.57
N LEU A 129 9.94 -8.74 -7.65
CA LEU A 129 10.72 -9.15 -6.47
C LEU A 129 9.89 -9.74 -5.34
N LEU A 130 8.57 -9.48 -5.34
CA LEU A 130 7.59 -9.91 -4.33
C LEU A 130 6.44 -10.69 -4.97
N PRO A 131 6.69 -11.91 -5.49
CA PRO A 131 5.69 -12.68 -6.24
C PRO A 131 4.48 -13.10 -5.41
N ASP A 132 4.59 -13.15 -4.08
CA ASP A 132 3.48 -13.49 -3.17
C ASP A 132 2.64 -12.26 -2.79
N TYR A 133 3.03 -11.07 -3.24
CA TYR A 133 2.39 -9.81 -2.90
C TYR A 133 1.57 -9.28 -4.08
N ILE A 134 0.52 -8.55 -3.75
CA ILE A 134 -0.11 -7.58 -4.64
C ILE A 134 0.51 -6.22 -4.37
N VAL A 135 0.85 -5.48 -5.43
CA VAL A 135 1.33 -4.10 -5.35
C VAL A 135 0.25 -3.18 -5.90
N PHE A 136 -0.05 -2.09 -5.20
CA PHE A 136 -1.09 -1.15 -5.59
C PHE A 136 -0.70 0.29 -5.28
N TYR A 137 -1.35 1.20 -5.98
CA TYR A 137 -1.16 2.64 -5.85
C TYR A 137 -2.52 3.33 -5.78
N ASN A 138 -2.69 4.17 -4.77
CA ASN A 138 -3.86 5.04 -4.65
C ASN A 138 -3.46 6.46 -5.06
N GLY A 139 -4.14 7.01 -6.06
CA GLY A 139 -3.96 8.41 -6.47
C GLY A 139 -4.30 9.40 -5.35
N PRO A 140 -3.87 10.68 -5.48
CA PRO A 140 -4.01 11.68 -4.42
C PRO A 140 -5.47 12.02 -4.09
N LYS A 141 -6.41 11.71 -5.00
CA LYS A 141 -7.85 11.86 -4.82
C LYS A 141 -8.59 10.51 -4.67
N CYS A 142 -7.85 9.42 -4.53
CA CYS A 142 -8.36 8.05 -4.50
C CYS A 142 -8.21 7.43 -3.10
N GLY A 143 -8.28 8.24 -2.04
CA GLY A 143 -8.15 7.76 -0.65
C GLY A 143 -6.71 7.58 -0.14
N ALA A 144 -5.71 8.19 -0.78
CA ALA A 144 -4.35 8.22 -0.24
C ALA A 144 -4.29 9.01 1.09
N SER A 145 -3.73 8.40 2.14
CA SER A 145 -3.58 9.03 3.46
C SER A 145 -2.46 10.09 3.51
N ALA A 146 -1.55 10.08 2.54
CA ALA A 146 -0.50 11.09 2.32
C ALA A 146 -0.51 11.50 0.83
N PRO A 147 -1.45 12.36 0.40
CA PRO A 147 -1.54 12.76 -1.01
C PRO A 147 -0.38 13.68 -1.46
N ASP A 148 0.39 14.19 -0.49
CA ASP A 148 1.54 15.06 -0.68
C ASP A 148 2.89 14.32 -0.70
N HIS A 149 2.95 13.02 -0.36
CA HIS A 149 4.18 12.22 -0.35
C HIS A 149 3.99 10.89 -1.08
N PHE A 150 4.76 10.70 -2.15
CA PHE A 150 4.72 9.50 -2.97
C PHE A 150 4.98 8.21 -2.19
N HIS A 151 4.08 7.25 -2.36
CA HIS A 151 4.24 5.89 -1.88
C HIS A 151 3.43 4.89 -2.72
N LEU A 152 4.00 3.70 -2.87
CA LEU A 152 3.30 2.48 -3.27
C LEU A 152 2.88 1.72 -2.01
N GLN A 153 1.94 0.80 -2.16
CA GLN A 153 1.53 -0.12 -1.11
C GLN A 153 1.66 -1.55 -1.63
N ALA A 154 1.95 -2.48 -0.73
CA ALA A 154 1.97 -3.89 -1.08
C ALA A 154 1.51 -4.73 0.10
N GLY A 155 0.95 -5.90 -0.14
CA GLY A 155 0.64 -6.88 0.90
C GLY A 155 0.49 -8.25 0.28
N LEU A 156 0.43 -9.31 1.09
CA LEU A 156 0.22 -10.66 0.56
C LEU A 156 -1.06 -10.71 -0.27
N LYS A 157 -1.00 -11.45 -1.37
CA LYS A 157 -2.13 -11.66 -2.28
C LYS A 157 -3.35 -12.11 -1.49
N SER A 158 -4.46 -11.39 -1.69
CA SER A 158 -5.75 -11.70 -1.09
C SER A 158 -6.73 -12.08 -2.19
N PRO A 159 -7.52 -13.15 -2.04
CA PRO A 159 -8.50 -13.56 -3.04
C PRO A 159 -9.39 -12.41 -3.51
N ILE A 160 -9.86 -11.54 -2.61
CA ILE A 160 -10.75 -10.42 -2.97
C ILE A 160 -10.09 -9.39 -3.89
N LEU A 161 -8.80 -9.13 -3.74
CA LEU A 161 -8.07 -8.19 -4.60
C LEU A 161 -7.51 -8.86 -5.85
N MET A 162 -7.45 -10.20 -5.87
CA MET A 162 -7.01 -11.00 -6.99
C MET A 162 -8.16 -11.48 -7.87
N ALA A 163 -9.39 -11.51 -7.35
CA ALA A 163 -10.60 -11.96 -8.01
C ALA A 163 -11.11 -10.95 -9.04
N GLY A 164 -10.20 -10.22 -9.70
CA GLY A 164 -10.50 -9.14 -10.63
C GLY A 164 -11.59 -9.52 -11.60
N GLU A 165 -12.82 -9.13 -11.29
CA GLU A 165 -13.84 -8.91 -12.31
C GLU A 165 -13.39 -7.65 -13.04
N ASN A 166 -12.45 -7.84 -13.98
CA ASN A 166 -12.00 -6.84 -14.93
C ASN A 166 -13.18 -6.18 -15.67
N GLU A 167 -14.33 -6.87 -15.69
CA GLU A 167 -15.56 -6.43 -16.34
C GLU A 167 -16.25 -5.28 -15.60
N LEU A 168 -16.11 -5.14 -14.28
CA LEU A 168 -16.96 -4.19 -13.57
C LEU A 168 -16.50 -2.73 -13.69
N ARG A 169 -15.19 -2.38 -13.69
CA ARG A 169 -14.72 -0.97 -13.73
C ARG A 169 -13.29 -0.72 -14.24
N SER A 170 -12.63 -1.64 -14.94
CA SER A 170 -11.30 -1.34 -15.50
C SER A 170 -11.45 -0.42 -16.72
N CYS A 171 -11.23 0.89 -16.55
CA CYS A 171 -11.27 1.83 -17.67
C CYS A 171 -10.11 1.63 -18.67
N LEU A 172 -9.02 0.99 -18.22
CA LEU A 172 -7.83 0.73 -19.02
C LEU A 172 -7.08 -0.48 -18.47
N VAL A 173 -6.70 -1.40 -19.35
CA VAL A 173 -5.83 -2.53 -19.06
C VAL A 173 -4.61 -2.43 -19.98
N ILE A 174 -3.41 -2.48 -19.40
CA ILE A 174 -2.15 -2.50 -20.16
C ILE A 174 -1.46 -3.83 -19.88
N GLU A 175 -1.35 -4.64 -20.92
CA GLU A 175 -0.71 -5.96 -20.86
C GLU A 175 0.40 -6.04 -21.91
N SER A 176 1.58 -6.48 -21.47
CA SER A 176 2.69 -6.90 -22.33
C SER A 176 3.59 -7.85 -21.55
N THR A 177 4.31 -8.71 -22.26
CA THR A 177 5.40 -9.53 -21.72
C THR A 177 6.68 -8.72 -21.50
N SER A 178 6.77 -7.51 -22.07
CA SER A 178 7.88 -6.59 -21.91
C SER A 178 7.52 -5.49 -20.91
N LYS A 179 8.30 -5.41 -19.84
CA LYS A 179 8.17 -4.35 -18.84
C LYS A 179 8.33 -2.95 -19.42
N SER A 180 9.28 -2.76 -20.33
CA SER A 180 9.50 -1.44 -20.97
C SER A 180 8.31 -1.01 -21.83
N GLU A 181 7.65 -1.96 -22.49
CA GLU A 181 6.46 -1.69 -23.29
C GLU A 181 5.26 -1.33 -22.40
N VAL A 182 5.09 -2.00 -21.26
CA VAL A 182 4.06 -1.61 -20.27
C VAL A 182 4.31 -0.19 -19.76
N GLU A 183 5.57 0.16 -19.47
CA GLU A 183 5.94 1.51 -19.02
C GLU A 183 5.64 2.57 -20.08
N GLU A 184 6.03 2.33 -21.34
CA GLU A 184 5.77 3.24 -22.47
C GLU A 184 4.27 3.45 -22.68
N ARG A 185 3.49 2.36 -22.79
CA ARG A 185 2.04 2.42 -22.97
C ARG A 185 1.33 3.14 -21.82
N PHE A 186 1.85 3.05 -20.60
CA PHE A 186 1.28 3.77 -19.46
C PHE A 186 1.55 5.27 -19.53
N GLU A 187 2.72 5.67 -20.02
CA GLU A 187 3.10 7.09 -20.12
C GLU A 187 2.41 7.84 -21.26
N ASP A 188 1.85 7.11 -22.22
CA ASP A 188 1.05 7.62 -23.34
C ASP A 188 -0.39 8.01 -22.94
N VAL A 189 -0.81 7.69 -21.71
CA VAL A 189 -2.16 7.96 -21.16
C VAL A 189 -2.13 9.12 -20.16
#